data_AF-A0A0G4ESG7-F1
#
_entry.id   AF-A0A0G4ESG7-F1
#
_cell.length_a   1.000
_cell.length_b   1.000
_cell.length_c   1.000
_cell.angle_alpha   90.00
_cell.angle_beta   90.00
_cell.angle_gamma   90.00
#
_symmetry.space_group_name_H-M   'P 1'
#
loop_
_entity.id
_entity.type
_entity.pdbx_description
1 polymer ?
#
loop_
_entity_poly.entity_id
_entity_poly.type
_entity_poly.pdbx_seq_one_letter_code
_entity_poly.pdbx_strand_id
1 'polypeptide(L)'
;MDASGIGGSRTSQNDTAAKVVVQRVDEGQLLIDNEEEWLQFGRGFVVYICFLKGATTSTVAKIVDALFACNHLEDPDSGKKASMAAKLKGNALQFHSLIMKEEGAALYASLVTQIQNTAEQMEKATKGKTITVVAGVYGNRQGLKFSSSGPNALNLTF
;
A
#
# COMPACT_ATOMS: atom_id res chain seq x y z
N MET A 1 13.63 14.96 -51.68
CA MET A 1 12.72 13.80 -51.69
C MET A 1 13.42 12.72 -50.88
N ASP A 2 13.33 12.83 -49.55
CA ASP A 2 12.31 12.20 -48.67
C ASP A 2 12.92 10.92 -48.07
N ALA A 3 13.47 11.02 -46.86
CA ALA A 3 12.96 10.41 -45.61
C ALA A 3 12.82 8.87 -45.70
N SER A 4 13.55 8.09 -44.90
CA SER A 4 13.05 7.44 -43.66
C SER A 4 14.10 6.37 -43.27
N GLY A 5 14.41 6.02 -42.02
CA GLY A 5 13.90 6.44 -40.73
C GLY A 5 14.85 5.94 -39.64
N ILE A 6 15.09 6.83 -38.68
CA ILE A 6 15.83 6.60 -37.45
C ILE A 6 14.97 5.67 -36.57
N GLY A 7 15.44 4.45 -36.32
CA GLY A 7 14.86 3.53 -35.36
C GLY A 7 15.15 3.99 -33.93
N GLY A 8 14.44 5.04 -33.50
CA GLY A 8 14.48 5.56 -32.15
C GLY A 8 13.98 4.54 -31.12
N SER A 9 14.85 4.28 -30.15
CA SER A 9 14.63 3.77 -28.79
C SER A 9 13.15 3.72 -28.34
N ARG A 10 12.59 2.52 -28.13
CA ARG A 10 11.51 2.34 -27.15
C ARG A 10 12.15 2.10 -25.80
N THR A 11 12.34 3.21 -25.12
CA THR A 11 12.63 3.32 -23.70
C THR A 11 11.77 2.35 -22.88
N SER A 12 12.46 1.67 -21.97
CA SER A 12 11.98 0.74 -20.96
C SER A 12 10.65 1.20 -20.36
N GLN A 13 9.58 0.45 -20.62
CA GLN A 13 8.38 0.53 -19.80
C GLN A 13 8.80 0.02 -18.40
N ASN A 14 8.90 0.91 -17.43
CA ASN A 14 8.91 0.50 -16.03
C ASN A 14 7.58 -0.21 -15.77
N ASP A 15 7.56 -1.53 -15.87
CA ASP A 15 6.37 -2.31 -15.55
C ASP A 15 6.11 -2.15 -14.05
N THR A 16 5.06 -1.39 -13.74
CA THR A 16 4.59 -1.24 -12.37
C THR A 16 4.04 -2.58 -11.90
N ALA A 17 4.60 -3.11 -10.83
CA ALA A 17 4.21 -4.35 -10.19
C ALA A 17 3.16 -4.12 -9.08
N ALA A 18 3.14 -2.96 -8.42
CA ALA A 18 2.08 -2.63 -7.46
C ALA A 18 1.82 -1.14 -7.31
N LYS A 19 0.59 -0.82 -6.88
CA LYS A 19 0.21 0.53 -6.43
C LYS A 19 -0.27 0.45 -4.99
N VAL A 20 0.22 1.37 -4.17
CA VAL A 20 -0.11 1.44 -2.75
C VAL A 20 -0.55 2.87 -2.42
N VAL A 21 -1.63 3.03 -1.68
CA VAL A 21 -2.07 4.32 -1.15
C VAL A 21 -2.08 4.23 0.36
N VAL A 22 -1.33 5.12 1.01
CA VAL A 22 -1.26 5.23 2.46
C VAL A 22 -1.96 6.50 2.88
N GLN A 23 -2.90 6.41 3.82
CA GLN A 23 -3.62 7.57 4.35
C GLN A 23 -3.53 7.58 5.86
N ARG A 24 -3.25 8.76 6.43
CA ARG A 24 -3.28 8.91 7.88
C ARG A 24 -4.72 8.95 8.37
N VAL A 25 -4.97 8.22 9.44
CA VAL A 25 -6.27 8.15 10.11
C VAL A 25 -6.10 8.37 11.60
N ASP A 26 -7.09 8.98 12.24
CA ASP A 26 -7.10 9.14 13.69
C ASP A 26 -7.82 7.97 14.37
N GLU A 27 -8.79 7.37 13.68
CA GLU A 27 -9.52 6.15 14.10
C GLU A 27 -10.38 5.63 12.94
N GLY A 28 -10.80 4.39 13.02
CA GLY A 28 -11.76 3.84 12.06
C GLY A 28 -12.17 2.39 12.33
N GLN A 29 -12.93 1.86 11.39
CA GLN A 29 -13.53 0.53 11.44
C GLN A 29 -13.52 -0.12 10.05
N LEU A 30 -13.20 -1.41 10.01
CA LEU A 30 -13.14 -2.23 8.80
C LEU A 30 -14.13 -3.40 8.90
N LEU A 31 -15.00 -3.53 7.90
CA LEU A 31 -15.96 -4.64 7.75
C LEU A 31 -15.22 -5.91 7.33
N ILE A 32 -15.45 -7.02 8.03
CA ILE A 32 -14.73 -8.29 7.78
C ILE A 32 -15.59 -9.42 7.22
N ASP A 33 -16.90 -9.42 7.45
CA ASP A 33 -17.82 -10.52 7.11
C ASP A 33 -18.72 -10.25 5.88
N ASN A 34 -18.63 -9.05 5.28
CA ASN A 34 -19.53 -8.51 4.24
C ASN A 34 -20.90 -8.03 4.73
N GLU A 35 -21.23 -8.21 6.00
CA GLU A 35 -22.57 -7.98 6.54
C GLU A 35 -22.54 -6.90 7.62
N GLU A 36 -22.10 -7.24 8.83
CA GLU A 36 -22.21 -6.35 9.99
C GLU A 36 -21.07 -6.44 11.00
N GLU A 37 -20.10 -7.33 10.82
CA GLU A 37 -18.96 -7.45 11.72
C GLU A 37 -17.84 -6.46 11.36
N TRP A 38 -17.54 -5.54 12.30
CA TRP A 38 -16.54 -4.48 12.13
C TRP A 38 -15.39 -4.61 13.13
N LEU A 39 -14.15 -4.61 12.63
CA LEU A 39 -12.95 -4.47 13.43
C LEU A 39 -12.60 -2.99 13.61
N GLN A 40 -12.35 -2.57 14.86
CA GLN A 40 -11.96 -1.21 15.18
C GLN A 40 -10.44 -1.03 15.16
N PHE A 41 -9.97 0.15 14.80
CA PHE A 41 -8.57 0.56 14.89
C PHE A 41 -8.45 2.02 15.30
N GLY A 42 -7.36 2.34 15.99
CA GLY A 42 -7.03 3.70 16.43
C GLY A 42 -6.19 4.48 15.44
N ARG A 43 -5.48 5.49 15.94
CA ARG A 43 -4.62 6.36 15.13
C ARG A 43 -3.52 5.57 14.45
N GLY A 44 -3.28 5.87 13.17
CA GLY A 44 -2.25 5.22 12.37
C GLY A 44 -2.45 5.48 10.88
N PHE A 45 -2.31 4.41 10.09
CA PHE A 45 -2.44 4.46 8.64
C PHE A 45 -3.43 3.42 8.11
N VAL A 46 -4.23 3.82 7.12
CA VAL A 46 -4.94 2.89 6.23
C VAL A 46 -4.11 2.71 4.96
N VAL A 47 -3.92 1.46 4.56
CA VAL A 47 -3.12 1.10 3.39
C VAL A 47 -3.99 0.37 2.38
N TYR A 48 -4.19 0.98 1.21
CA TYR A 48 -4.84 0.35 0.06
C TYR A 48 -3.78 -0.19 -0.89
N ILE A 49 -3.96 -1.41 -1.38
CA ILE A 49 -2.94 -2.09 -2.20
C ILE A 49 -3.59 -2.74 -3.41
N CYS A 50 -2.95 -2.58 -4.55
CA CYS A 50 -3.30 -3.24 -5.80
C CYS A 50 -2.03 -3.88 -6.38
N PHE A 51 -2.00 -5.21 -6.42
CA PHE A 51 -0.97 -5.95 -7.15
C PHE A 51 -1.30 -5.99 -8.64
N LEU A 52 -0.29 -5.75 -9.47
CA LEU A 52 -0.35 -5.82 -10.92
C LEU A 52 0.44 -7.03 -11.42
N LYS A 53 0.29 -7.34 -12.70
CA LYS A 53 1.07 -8.38 -13.38
C LYS A 53 2.58 -8.14 -13.17
N GLY A 54 3.29 -9.20 -12.83
CA GLY A 54 4.72 -9.13 -12.50
C GLY A 54 5.00 -8.82 -11.02
N ALA A 55 3.99 -8.64 -10.17
CA ALA A 55 4.19 -8.63 -8.74
C ALA A 55 4.74 -9.97 -8.25
N THR A 56 5.75 -9.89 -7.38
CA THR A 56 6.39 -11.06 -6.78
C THR A 56 6.52 -10.89 -5.28
N THR A 57 7.01 -11.91 -4.58
CA THR A 57 7.37 -11.81 -3.15
C THR A 57 8.39 -10.69 -2.88
N SER A 58 9.26 -10.37 -3.84
CA SER A 58 10.18 -9.24 -3.73
C SER A 58 9.47 -7.88 -3.79
N THR A 59 8.37 -7.77 -4.55
CA THR A 59 7.50 -6.59 -4.56
C THR A 59 6.86 -6.41 -3.19
N VAL A 60 6.39 -7.50 -2.58
CA VAL A 60 5.80 -7.51 -1.23
C VAL A 60 6.80 -7.00 -0.19
N ALA A 61 8.02 -7.53 -0.18
CA ALA A 61 9.07 -7.11 0.76
C ALA A 61 9.36 -5.59 0.65
N LYS A 62 9.49 -5.07 -0.58
CA LYS A 62 9.69 -3.62 -0.81
C LYS A 62 8.54 -2.77 -0.30
N ILE A 63 7.30 -3.24 -0.44
CA ILE A 63 6.12 -2.54 0.09
C ILE A 63 6.20 -2.49 1.61
N VAL A 64 6.49 -3.62 2.27
CA VAL A 64 6.62 -3.70 3.73
C VAL A 64 7.68 -2.72 4.22
N ASP A 65 8.89 -2.75 3.63
CA ASP A 65 9.98 -1.84 4.00
C ASP A 65 9.56 -0.37 3.86
N ALA A 66 8.88 -0.02 2.76
CA ALA A 66 8.40 1.33 2.53
C ALA A 66 7.34 1.77 3.56
N LEU A 67 6.42 0.89 3.94
CA LEU A 67 5.39 1.20 4.95
C LEU A 67 5.99 1.49 6.32
N PHE A 68 6.95 0.67 6.77
CA PHE A 68 7.61 0.89 8.06
C PHE A 68 8.58 2.08 8.04
N ALA A 69 9.17 2.41 6.89
CA ALA A 69 9.90 3.67 6.73
C ALA A 69 8.99 4.90 6.79
N CYS A 70 7.75 4.81 6.28
CA CYS A 70 6.75 5.88 6.36
C CYS A 70 6.18 6.08 7.78
N ASN A 71 6.32 5.10 8.67
CA ASN A 71 5.77 5.17 10.04
C ASN A 71 6.39 6.29 10.89
N HIS A 72 7.48 6.93 10.44
CA HIS A 72 8.01 8.14 11.08
C HIS A 72 7.17 9.41 10.86
N LEU A 73 6.06 9.34 10.11
CA LEU A 73 5.17 10.46 9.80
C LEU A 73 4.06 10.70 10.85
N GLU A 74 4.07 9.97 11.97
CA GLU A 74 3.07 10.10 13.04
C GLU A 74 3.11 11.46 13.76
N ASP A 75 4.19 12.22 13.63
CA ASP A 75 4.40 13.49 14.34
C ASP A 75 4.10 14.72 13.45
N PRO A 76 3.01 15.47 13.70
CA PRO A 76 2.66 16.66 12.93
C PRO A 76 3.64 17.83 13.10
N ASP A 77 4.42 17.86 14.18
CA ASP A 77 5.45 18.90 14.44
C ASP A 77 6.82 18.52 13.87
N SER A 78 7.03 17.25 13.54
CA SER A 78 8.24 16.85 12.83
C SER A 78 8.13 17.38 11.39
N GLY A 79 8.81 18.49 11.10
CA GLY A 79 8.89 19.11 9.77
C GLY A 79 9.43 18.21 8.64
N LYS A 80 9.60 16.91 8.87
CA LYS A 80 9.88 15.90 7.85
C LYS A 80 8.58 15.46 7.19
N LYS A 81 8.07 16.33 6.32
CA LYS A 81 7.14 15.92 5.25
C LYS A 81 7.93 15.04 4.28
N ALA A 82 8.09 13.76 4.58
CA ALA A 82 8.59 12.80 3.60
C ALA A 82 7.47 12.51 2.59
N SER A 83 7.11 13.53 1.80
CA SER A 83 6.62 13.28 0.45
C SER A 83 7.80 12.73 -0.33
N MET A 84 8.17 11.48 -0.06
CA MET A 84 9.03 10.72 -0.98
C MET A 84 8.43 10.94 -2.36
N ALA A 85 9.25 11.45 -3.28
CA ALA A 85 8.87 11.96 -4.59
C ALA A 85 8.16 10.89 -5.44
N ALA A 86 6.91 10.60 -5.11
CA ALA A 86 6.13 9.57 -5.74
C ALA A 86 5.42 10.21 -6.93
N LYS A 87 6.08 10.05 -8.08
CA LYS A 87 5.64 10.61 -9.36
C LYS A 87 4.43 9.84 -9.85
N LEU A 88 3.25 10.46 -9.81
CA LEU A 88 2.05 9.97 -10.46
C LEU A 88 2.25 9.97 -11.99
N LYS A 89 2.11 8.82 -12.64
CA LYS A 89 1.99 8.75 -14.11
C LYS A 89 0.86 7.79 -14.49
N GLY A 90 -0.30 8.35 -14.86
CA GLY A 90 -1.36 7.65 -15.60
C GLY A 90 -2.77 7.94 -15.10
N ASN A 91 -3.58 8.57 -15.96
CA ASN A 91 -5.03 8.81 -15.78
C ASN A 91 -5.85 7.83 -16.62
N ALA A 92 -5.72 6.53 -16.38
CA ALA A 92 -6.57 5.54 -17.02
C ALA A 92 -6.79 4.33 -16.12
N LEU A 93 -8.06 4.01 -15.89
CA LEU A 93 -8.52 2.87 -15.12
C LEU A 93 -8.52 1.65 -16.05
N GLN A 94 -7.37 1.01 -16.21
CA GLN A 94 -7.18 -0.14 -17.09
C GLN A 94 -6.91 -1.39 -16.24
N PHE A 95 -7.86 -2.32 -16.21
CA PHE A 95 -7.78 -3.55 -15.42
C PHE A 95 -6.96 -4.68 -16.09
N HIS A 96 -6.46 -4.46 -17.30
CA HIS A 96 -5.71 -5.47 -18.07
C HIS A 96 -4.37 -5.86 -17.43
N SER A 97 -3.89 -5.07 -16.48
CA SER A 97 -2.67 -5.30 -15.71
C SER A 97 -2.94 -5.88 -14.33
N LEU A 98 -4.17 -6.25 -13.96
CA LEU A 98 -4.42 -6.93 -12.69
C LEU A 98 -3.78 -8.32 -12.71
N ILE A 99 -3.22 -8.70 -11.56
CA ILE A 99 -2.77 -10.05 -11.31
C ILE A 99 -3.96 -11.01 -11.22
N MET A 100 -3.73 -12.30 -11.48
CA MET A 100 -4.77 -13.32 -11.34
C MET A 100 -5.23 -13.43 -9.87
N LYS A 101 -6.49 -13.83 -9.66
CA LYS A 101 -7.13 -13.82 -8.34
C LYS A 101 -6.37 -14.67 -7.32
N GLU A 102 -5.95 -15.87 -7.72
CA GLU A 102 -5.28 -16.85 -6.86
C GLU A 102 -3.88 -16.36 -6.47
N GLU A 103 -3.14 -15.81 -7.43
CA GLU A 103 -1.82 -15.25 -7.22
C GLU A 103 -1.89 -13.97 -6.37
N GLY A 104 -2.86 -13.10 -6.63
CA GLY A 104 -3.14 -11.91 -5.83
C GLY A 104 -3.51 -12.23 -4.39
N ALA A 105 -4.31 -13.28 -4.16
CA ALA A 105 -4.64 -13.75 -2.82
C ALA A 105 -3.39 -14.25 -2.07
N ALA A 106 -2.52 -15.01 -2.74
CA ALA A 106 -1.27 -15.50 -2.15
C ALA A 106 -0.31 -14.35 -1.79
N LEU A 107 -0.14 -13.37 -2.68
CA LEU A 107 0.67 -12.18 -2.41
C LEU A 107 0.09 -11.33 -1.28
N TYR A 108 -1.23 -11.18 -1.22
CA TYR A 108 -1.90 -10.47 -0.13
C TYR A 108 -1.71 -11.18 1.22
N ALA A 109 -1.89 -12.49 1.28
CA ALA A 109 -1.64 -13.26 2.50
C ALA A 109 -0.18 -13.14 2.97
N SER A 110 0.76 -13.23 2.03
CA SER A 110 2.19 -13.03 2.30
C SER A 110 2.50 -11.63 2.82
N LEU A 111 1.88 -10.60 2.23
CA LEU A 111 2.02 -9.22 2.67
C LEU A 111 1.52 -9.04 4.12
N VAL A 112 0.29 -9.49 4.42
CA VAL A 112 -0.29 -9.36 5.76
C VAL A 112 0.61 -10.05 6.80
N THR A 113 1.09 -11.25 6.49
CA THR A 113 2.00 -12.01 7.35
C THR A 113 3.31 -11.25 7.60
N GLN A 114 3.91 -10.67 6.55
CA GLN A 114 5.15 -9.90 6.69
C GLN A 114 4.94 -8.63 7.50
N ILE A 115 3.85 -7.89 7.30
CA ILE A 115 3.53 -6.70 8.09
C ILE A 115 3.35 -7.05 9.57
N GLN A 116 2.62 -8.13 9.88
CA GLN A 116 2.43 -8.60 11.25
C GLN A 116 3.76 -8.98 11.91
N ASN A 117 4.60 -9.77 11.23
CA ASN A 117 5.91 -10.16 11.73
C ASN A 117 6.82 -8.96 12.00
N THR A 118 6.86 -7.99 11.06
CA THR A 118 7.67 -6.77 11.23
C THR A 118 7.13 -5.89 12.35
N ALA A 119 5.80 -5.79 12.50
CA ALA A 119 5.17 -5.07 13.61
C ALA A 119 5.56 -5.69 14.97
N GLU A 120 5.42 -7.02 15.12
CA GLU A 120 5.82 -7.72 16.35
C GLU A 120 7.31 -7.55 16.68
N GLN A 121 8.18 -7.56 15.67
CA GLN A 121 9.61 -7.32 15.86
C GLN A 121 9.87 -5.89 16.36
N MET A 122 9.18 -4.90 15.81
CA MET A 122 9.29 -3.50 16.21
C MET A 122 8.76 -3.25 17.63
N GLU A 123 7.66 -3.91 18.02
CA GLU A 123 7.14 -3.89 19.38
C GLU A 123 8.14 -4.49 20.38
N LYS A 124 8.73 -5.65 20.06
CA LYS A 124 9.75 -6.30 20.90
C LYS A 124 11.00 -5.42 21.05
N ALA A 125 11.37 -4.67 20.00
CA ALA A 125 12.50 -3.75 20.02
C ALA A 125 12.20 -2.44 20.78
N THR A 126 10.93 -2.02 20.83
CA THR A 126 10.53 -0.71 21.37
C THR A 126 9.58 -0.87 22.56
N LYS A 127 10.12 -0.80 23.77
CA LYS A 127 9.31 -0.88 25.00
C LYS A 127 8.22 0.20 25.02
N GLY A 128 6.97 -0.23 25.17
CA GLY A 128 5.81 0.65 25.32
C GLY A 128 5.16 1.11 24.01
N LYS A 129 5.63 0.66 22.85
CA LYS A 129 4.92 0.85 21.57
C LYS A 129 4.15 -0.43 21.24
N THR A 130 2.84 -0.31 21.06
CA THR A 130 1.96 -1.37 20.53
C THR A 130 1.56 -0.97 19.11
N ILE A 131 1.74 -1.89 18.16
CA ILE A 131 1.44 -1.74 16.74
C ILE A 131 0.36 -2.77 16.39
N THR A 132 -0.88 -2.31 16.30
CA THR A 132 -1.99 -3.17 15.88
C THR A 132 -2.08 -3.21 14.35
N VAL A 133 -2.09 -4.42 13.79
CA VAL A 133 -2.27 -4.64 12.35
C VAL A 133 -3.65 -5.24 12.11
N VAL A 134 -4.51 -4.49 11.41
CA VAL A 134 -5.84 -4.96 10.98
C VAL A 134 -5.82 -5.13 9.46
N ALA A 135 -6.28 -6.28 8.97
CA ALA A 135 -6.30 -6.60 7.55
C ALA A 135 -7.71 -6.99 7.10
N GLY A 136 -8.08 -6.55 5.90
CA GLY A 136 -9.34 -6.94 5.26
C GLY A 136 -9.30 -8.38 4.76
N VAL A 137 -10.48 -8.98 4.59
CA VAL A 137 -10.57 -10.33 4.01
C VAL A 137 -10.51 -10.23 2.49
N TYR A 138 -9.54 -10.90 1.87
CA TYR A 138 -9.36 -10.83 0.42
C TYR A 138 -10.61 -11.35 -0.32
N GLY A 139 -11.10 -10.57 -1.29
CA GLY A 139 -12.28 -10.91 -2.07
C GLY A 139 -13.62 -10.48 -1.44
N ASN A 140 -13.62 -10.06 -0.18
CA ASN A 140 -14.79 -9.46 0.46
C ASN A 140 -14.98 -8.00 0.03
N ARG A 141 -16.20 -7.49 0.22
CA ARG A 141 -16.50 -6.07 0.21
C ARG A 141 -15.76 -5.40 1.37
N GLN A 142 -14.85 -4.49 1.03
CA GLN A 142 -14.07 -3.73 2.01
C GLN A 142 -14.88 -2.52 2.50
N GLY A 143 -15.84 -2.75 3.39
CA GLY A 143 -16.53 -1.67 4.08
C GLY A 143 -15.55 -0.96 5.01
N LEU A 144 -15.32 0.34 4.81
CA LEU A 144 -14.36 1.10 5.60
C LEU A 144 -14.97 2.44 6.02
N LYS A 145 -14.85 2.76 7.31
CA LYS A 145 -15.24 4.05 7.90
C LYS A 145 -14.06 4.56 8.73
N PHE A 146 -13.66 5.81 8.56
CA PHE A 146 -12.59 6.40 9.38
C PHE A 146 -12.74 7.91 9.46
N SER A 147 -12.09 8.49 10.47
CA SER A 147 -11.92 9.94 10.62
C SER A 147 -10.45 10.32 10.47
N SER A 148 -10.18 11.53 9.98
CA SER A 148 -8.82 12.05 9.82
C SER A 148 -8.82 13.57 9.88
N SER A 149 -7.97 14.14 10.73
CA SER A 149 -7.71 15.58 10.85
C SER A 149 -6.87 16.13 9.69
N GLY A 150 -6.39 15.27 8.79
CA GLY A 150 -5.49 15.60 7.70
C GLY A 150 -5.02 14.32 6.99
N PRO A 151 -5.76 13.81 6.00
CA PRO A 151 -5.54 12.46 5.46
C PRO A 151 -4.18 12.27 4.78
N ASN A 152 -3.52 13.36 4.36
CA ASN A 152 -2.14 13.39 3.84
C ASN A 152 -1.78 12.15 3.00
N ALA A 153 -2.60 11.86 1.99
CA ALA A 153 -2.51 10.64 1.23
C ALA A 153 -1.20 10.54 0.43
N LEU A 154 -0.46 9.44 0.61
CA LEU A 154 0.75 9.12 -0.13
C LEU A 154 0.46 7.99 -1.12
N ASN A 155 0.77 8.22 -2.39
CA ASN A 155 0.59 7.22 -3.46
C ASN A 155 1.96 6.66 -3.84
N LEU A 156 2.21 5.38 -3.60
CA LEU A 156 3.46 4.70 -3.90
C LEU A 156 3.27 3.74 -5.09
N THR A 157 4.30 3.64 -5.92
CA THR A 157 4.33 2.80 -7.12
C THR A 157 5.59 1.94 -7.05
N PHE A 158 5.43 0.63 -7.22
CA PHE A 158 6.48 -0.38 -7.11
C PHE A 158 6.62 -1.18 -8.39
#